data_AF-A0AAE1P7B3-F1
#
_entry.id   AF-A0AAE1P7B3-F1
#
_cell.length_a   1.000
_cell.length_b   1.000
_cell.length_c   1.000
_cell.angle_alpha   90.00
_cell.angle_beta   90.00
_cell.angle_gamma   90.00
#
_symmetry.space_group_name_H-M   'P 1'
#
loop_
_entity.id
_entity.type
_entity.pdbx_description
1 polymer ?
#
loop_
_entity_poly.entity_id
_entity_poly.type
_entity_poly.pdbx_seq_one_letter_code
_entity_poly.pdbx_strand_id
1 'polypeptide(L)'
;MVWRGESLTPPKVVYWRHKNRLLNYDTERGGVSVTEEHGAKTASRLIIEDAVTTDTGNYTCEAPNTQPALVHVFVSQAINVFGSTLNL
;
A
#
# COMPACT_ATOMS: atom_id res chain seq x y z
N MET A 1 0.99 -1.80 -3.71
CA MET A 1 0.64 -0.57 -4.44
C MET A 1 1.92 0.12 -4.91
N VAL A 2 1.91 0.82 -6.05
CA VAL A 2 3.10 1.52 -6.59
C VAL A 2 2.72 2.94 -6.98
N TRP A 3 3.50 3.92 -6.51
CA TRP A 3 3.43 5.32 -6.89
C TRP A 3 4.66 5.72 -7.69
N ARG A 4 4.47 6.63 -8.66
CA ARG A 4 5.55 7.24 -9.45
C ARG A 4 5.25 8.73 -9.58
N GLY A 5 6.19 9.57 -9.17
CA GLY A 5 6.07 11.02 -9.26
C GLY A 5 7.17 11.64 -10.12
N GLU A 6 6.78 12.70 -10.81
CA GLU A 6 7.69 13.59 -11.55
C GLU A 6 7.74 14.93 -10.82
N SER A 7 8.93 15.37 -10.43
CA SER A 7 9.17 16.65 -9.76
C SER A 7 10.50 17.21 -10.22
N LEU A 8 10.57 18.53 -10.42
CA LEU A 8 11.82 19.24 -10.73
C LEU A 8 12.86 19.11 -9.61
N THR A 9 12.40 18.82 -8.40
CA THR A 9 13.24 18.49 -7.25
C THR A 9 12.75 17.15 -6.69
N PRO A 10 13.44 16.04 -6.98
CA PRO A 10 13.00 14.71 -6.53
C PRO A 10 12.77 14.69 -5.02
N PRO A 11 11.58 14.25 -4.55
CA PRO A 11 11.30 14.19 -3.13
C PRO A 11 12.21 13.17 -2.46
N LYS A 12 12.66 13.47 -1.23
CA LYS A 12 13.51 12.58 -0.44
C LYS A 12 12.73 11.43 0.23
N VAL A 13 11.42 11.60 0.38
CA VAL A 13 10.52 10.67 1.08
C VAL A 13 9.14 10.71 0.41
N VAL A 14 8.47 9.57 0.33
CA VAL A 14 7.08 9.41 -0.08
C VAL A 14 6.28 8.83 1.08
N TYR A 15 5.30 9.56 1.59
CA TYR A 15 4.45 9.15 2.70
C TYR A 15 3.27 8.32 2.19
N TRP A 16 3.08 7.15 2.77
CA TRP A 16 1.91 6.31 2.57
C TRP A 16 0.98 6.39 3.77
N ARG A 17 -0.31 6.61 3.53
CA ARG A 17 -1.33 6.73 4.56
C ARG A 17 -2.51 5.82 4.27
N HIS A 18 -3.06 5.23 5.31
CA HIS A 18 -4.34 4.53 5.28
C HIS A 18 -5.14 4.90 6.52
N LYS A 19 -6.37 5.40 6.33
CA LYS A 19 -7.15 6.03 7.40
C LYS A 19 -6.32 7.16 8.03
N ASN A 20 -6.21 7.20 9.36
CA ASN A 20 -5.38 8.18 10.08
C ASN A 20 -3.96 7.68 10.42
N ARG A 21 -3.49 6.59 9.79
CA ARG A 21 -2.19 5.96 10.09
C ARG A 21 -1.17 6.26 8.99
N LEU A 22 0.05 6.60 9.41
CA LEU A 22 1.23 6.68 8.53
C LEU A 22 1.87 5.30 8.45
N LEU A 23 1.98 4.74 7.25
CA LEU A 23 2.39 3.35 7.03
C LEU A 23 3.90 3.14 6.88
N ASN A 24 4.67 4.18 6.58
CA ASN A 24 6.12 4.10 6.35
C ASN A 24 6.91 3.44 7.49
N TYR A 25 6.41 3.57 8.71
CA TYR A 25 7.06 3.08 9.93
C TYR A 25 6.08 2.31 10.82
N ASP A 26 4.96 1.85 10.26
CA ASP A 26 3.89 1.21 11.02
C ASP A 26 4.27 -0.23 11.40
N THR A 27 4.65 -0.42 12.66
CA THR A 27 4.97 -1.74 13.22
C THR A 27 3.77 -2.41 13.89
N GLU A 28 2.70 -1.67 14.18
CA GLU A 28 1.54 -2.18 14.91
C GLU A 28 0.71 -3.15 14.07
N ARG A 29 0.55 -2.89 12.76
CA ARG A 29 -0.16 -3.82 11.87
C ARG A 29 0.67 -5.07 11.57
N GLY A 30 2.00 -4.93 11.52
CA GLY A 30 2.92 -5.98 11.06
C GLY A 30 2.81 -6.24 9.55
N GLY A 31 3.85 -6.80 8.91
CA GLY A 31 3.81 -7.13 7.48
C GLY A 31 3.65 -5.93 6.52
N VAL A 32 3.91 -4.70 6.99
CA VAL A 32 3.94 -3.50 6.16
C VAL A 32 5.38 -3.21 5.77
N SER A 33 5.63 -3.02 4.48
CA SER A 33 6.92 -2.52 4.01
C SER A 33 6.75 -1.46 2.93
N VAL A 34 7.60 -0.43 2.98
CA VAL A 34 7.69 0.62 1.98
C VAL A 34 9.10 0.63 1.41
N THR A 35 9.21 0.54 0.09
CA THR A 35 10.49 0.69 -0.62
C THR A 35 10.44 1.91 -1.52
N GLU A 36 11.52 2.67 -1.56
CA GLU A 36 11.63 3.89 -2.37
C GLU A 36 12.84 3.80 -3.29
N GLU A 37 12.67 4.27 -4.51
CA GLU A 37 13.71 4.40 -5.52
C GLU A 37 13.81 5.87 -5.91
N HIS A 38 14.98 6.46 -5.64
CA HIS A 38 15.26 7.88 -5.87
C HIS A 38 16.19 8.04 -7.09
N GLY A 39 15.83 8.92 -8.02
CA GLY A 39 16.59 9.17 -9.25
C GLY A 39 16.01 10.33 -10.05
N ALA A 40 16.07 10.27 -11.38
CA ALA A 40 15.41 11.27 -12.25
C ALA A 40 13.88 11.30 -12.05
N LYS A 41 13.30 10.19 -11.59
CA LYS A 41 11.92 10.07 -11.10
C LYS A 41 11.96 9.36 -9.75
N THR A 42 11.06 9.70 -8.85
CA THR A 42 10.91 8.98 -7.58
C THR A 42 9.79 7.96 -7.71
N ALA A 43 10.08 6.72 -7.33
CA ALA A 43 9.08 5.66 -7.22
C ALA A 43 9.00 5.17 -5.78
N SER A 44 7.79 4.82 -5.33
CA SER A 44 7.59 4.24 -4.00
C SER A 44 6.61 3.08 -4.10
N ARG A 45 6.87 2.01 -3.37
CA ARG A 45 6.06 0.79 -3.34
C ARG A 45 5.69 0.46 -1.91
N LEU A 46 4.40 0.33 -1.66
CA LEU A 46 3.83 -0.17 -0.41
C LEU A 46 3.42 -1.64 -0.60
N ILE A 47 3.86 -2.50 0.31
CA ILE A 47 3.48 -3.91 0.41
C ILE A 47 2.81 -4.13 1.76
N ILE A 48 1.71 -4.88 1.73
CA ILE A 48 0.96 -5.32 2.91
C ILE A 48 0.85 -6.84 2.79
N GLU A 49 1.56 -7.55 3.66
CA GLU A 49 1.57 -9.01 3.76
C GLU A 49 0.39 -9.49 4.62
N ASP A 50 -0.09 -10.72 4.35
CA ASP A 50 -1.23 -11.31 5.06
C ASP A 50 -2.43 -10.36 5.16
N ALA A 51 -2.87 -9.84 4.01
CA ALA A 51 -3.95 -8.86 3.94
C ALA A 51 -5.27 -9.44 4.49
N VAL A 52 -5.91 -8.69 5.38
CA VAL A 52 -7.19 -9.01 6.00
C VAL A 52 -8.25 -7.98 5.61
N THR A 53 -9.52 -8.30 5.83
CA THR A 53 -10.64 -7.45 5.41
C THR A 53 -10.56 -6.02 5.98
N THR A 54 -9.95 -5.83 7.15
CA THR A 54 -9.74 -4.50 7.78
C THR A 54 -8.73 -3.61 7.05
N ASP A 55 -7.90 -4.17 6.15
CA ASP A 55 -6.99 -3.42 5.28
C ASP A 55 -7.74 -2.76 4.10
N THR A 56 -9.04 -3.05 3.91
CA THR A 56 -9.88 -2.39 2.91
C THR A 56 -9.98 -0.89 3.16
N GLY A 57 -9.87 -0.11 2.09
CA GLY A 57 -10.16 1.32 2.10
C GLY A 57 -9.22 2.13 1.22
N ASN A 58 -9.21 3.44 1.46
CA ASN A 58 -8.37 4.37 0.70
C ASN A 58 -6.94 4.37 1.23
N TYR A 59 -6.01 4.31 0.30
CA TYR A 59 -4.59 4.52 0.52
C TYR A 59 -4.19 5.78 -0.21
N THR A 60 -3.53 6.69 0.50
CA THR A 60 -2.99 7.92 -0.06
C THR A 60 -1.49 7.84 -0.06
N CYS A 61 -0.87 8.28 -1.15
CA CYS A 61 0.56 8.50 -1.24
C CYS A 61 0.83 9.96 -1.56
N GLU A 62 1.71 10.58 -0.81
CA GLU A 62 2.06 11.99 -0.95
C GLU A 62 3.56 12.18 -0.78
N ALA A 63 4.15 13.05 -1.59
CA ALA A 63 5.55 13.44 -1.43
C ALA A 63 5.64 14.97 -1.45
N PRO A 64 6.64 15.58 -0.78
CA PRO A 64 6.85 17.02 -0.85
C PRO A 64 6.91 17.50 -2.31
N ASN A 65 6.20 18.60 -2.61
CA ASN A 65 6.10 19.19 -3.95
C ASN A 65 5.40 18.31 -5.01
N THR A 66 4.53 17.39 -4.60
CA THR A 66 3.70 16.60 -5.52
C THR A 66 2.22 16.63 -5.12
N GLN A 67 1.33 16.36 -6.07
CA GLN A 67 -0.09 16.18 -5.78
C GLN A 67 -0.29 14.79 -5.11
N PRO A 68 -1.05 14.69 -4.01
CA PRO A 68 -1.38 13.40 -3.42
C PRO A 68 -2.12 12.50 -4.42
N ALA A 69 -1.75 11.23 -4.46
CA ALA A 69 -2.47 10.21 -5.22
C ALA A 69 -3.24 9.29 -4.28
N LEU A 70 -4.45 8.89 -4.70
CA LEU A 70 -5.36 8.06 -3.92
C LEU A 70 -5.69 6.79 -4.69
N VAL A 71 -5.68 5.65 -4.00
CA VAL A 71 -6.16 4.37 -4.52
C VAL A 71 -7.10 3.72 -3.49
N HIS A 72 -8.22 3.19 -3.96
CA HIS A 72 -9.11 2.38 -3.13
C HIS A 72 -8.75 0.90 -3.28
N VAL A 73 -8.57 0.19 -2.17
CA VAL A 73 -8.27 -1.24 -2.13
C VAL A 73 -9.40 -1.97 -1.42
N PHE A 74 -9.83 -3.08 -2.00
CA PHE A 74 -10.81 -3.99 -1.40
C PHE A 74 -10.18 -5.36 -1.17
N VAL A 75 -10.28 -5.86 0.06
CA VAL A 75 -9.75 -7.17 0.47
C VAL A 75 -10.90 -8.09 0.84
N SER A 76 -11.00 -9.24 0.18
CA SER A 76 -11.99 -10.28 0.44
C SER A 76 -11.32 -11.60 0.82
N GLN A 77 -12.02 -12.40 1.62
CA GLN A 77 -11.61 -13.78 1.88
C GLN A 77 -11.88 -14.63 0.64
N ALA A 78 -10.89 -15.44 0.24
CA ALA A 78 -11.14 -16.49 -0.72
C ALA A 78 -11.95 -17.60 -0.04
N ILE A 79 -13.18 -17.83 -0.49
CA ILE A 79 -13.94 -19.00 -0.09
C ILE A 79 -13.42 -20.18 -0.92
N ASN A 80 -12.63 -21.06 -0.31
CA ASN A 80 -12.25 -22.33 -0.94
C ASN A 80 -13.45 -23.29 -0.92
N VAL A 81 -14.38 -23.13 -1.88
CA VAL A 81 -15.57 -23.98 -2.02
C VAL A 81 -15.23 -25.40 -2.52
N PHE A 82 -13.98 -25.67 -2.92
CA PHE A 82 -13.55 -26.97 -3.46
C PHE A 82 -12.94 -27.94 -2.43
N GLY A 83 -13.12 -27.67 -1.13
CA GLY A 83 -12.58 -28.50 -0.04
C GLY A 83 -13.60 -29.35 0.71
N SER A 84 -14.88 -29.36 0.34
CA SER A 84 -15.85 -30.29 0.94
C SER A 84 -15.70 -31.66 0.27
N THR A 85 -15.02 -32.57 0.95
CA THR A 85 -14.98 -34.00 0.61
C THR A 85 -16.40 -34.52 0.42
N LEU A 86 -16.77 -34.88 -0.81
CA LEU A 86 -17.91 -35.74 -1.08
C LEU A 86 -17.42 -37.16 -0.81
N ASN A 87 -17.67 -37.67 0.40
CA ASN A 87 -17.58 -39.12 0.64
C ASN A 87 -18.85 -39.74 0.06
N LEU A 88 -18.74 -40.32 -1.14
CA LEU A 88 -19.62 -41.38 -1.61
C LEU A 88 -19.06 -42.72 -1.16
#